data_AF-A0A7J5EUU5-F1
#
_entry.id   AF-A0A7J5EUU5-F1
#
_cell.length_a   1.000
_cell.length_b   1.000
_cell.length_c   1.000
_cell.angle_alpha   90.00
_cell.angle_beta   90.00
_cell.angle_gamma   90.00
#
_symmetry.space_group_name_H-M   'P 1'
#
loop_
_entity.id
_entity.type
_entity.pdbx_description
1 polymer ?
#
loop_
_entity_poly.entity_id
_entity_poly.type
_entity_poly.pdbx_seq_one_letter_code
_entity_poly.pdbx_strand_id
1 'polypeptide(L)'
;ADVVIGTLGKAFGAAGAYVLGTAALVDVLWNRARSLVFSTGLPVPALAAGLAAVRLVSSGEGTTLRERLERHRRTIDSASHIVPFVVGDDRRAVAAMNRLMEAGLLVQAIRPPTVPVGTSRLRLSLSAALTDADLGQIMGALDALEAEGWFVPRGTSR
;
A
#
# COMPACT_ATOMS: atom_id res chain seq x y z
N ALA A 1 15.74 -0.29 16.56
CA ALA A 1 14.76 -1.37 16.77
C ALA A 1 15.53 -2.66 16.93
N ASP A 2 15.15 -3.51 17.88
CA ASP A 2 15.83 -4.80 18.14
C ASP A 2 15.51 -5.85 17.07
N VAL A 3 14.31 -5.78 16.49
CA VAL A 3 13.83 -6.63 15.40
C VAL A 3 13.09 -5.79 14.38
N VAL A 4 13.35 -6.03 13.10
CA VAL A 4 12.60 -5.44 11.99
C VAL A 4 12.02 -6.57 11.13
N ILE A 5 10.72 -6.52 10.86
CA ILE A 5 10.03 -7.48 10.01
C ILE A 5 9.54 -6.75 8.78
N GLY A 6 9.80 -7.31 7.61
CA GLY A 6 9.40 -6.71 6.34
C GLY A 6 8.88 -7.73 5.35
N THR A 7 8.28 -7.24 4.27
CA THR A 7 7.75 -8.05 3.18
C THR A 7 8.40 -7.66 1.87
N LEU A 8 8.62 -8.64 1.01
CA LEU A 8 9.03 -8.46 -0.38
C LEU A 8 7.82 -8.31 -1.32
N GLY A 9 6.61 -8.62 -0.85
CA GLY A 9 5.36 -8.62 -1.63
C GLY A 9 4.63 -7.29 -1.77
N LYS A 10 5.27 -6.17 -1.42
CA LYS A 10 4.68 -4.83 -1.56
C LYS A 10 5.55 -3.95 -2.46
N ALA A 11 6.25 -2.97 -1.91
CA ALA A 11 7.08 -2.03 -2.67
C ALA A 11 8.20 -2.72 -3.49
N PHE A 12 8.65 -3.91 -3.06
CA PHE A 12 9.67 -4.67 -3.79
C PHE A 12 9.10 -5.52 -4.95
N GLY A 13 7.77 -5.62 -5.11
CA GLY A 13 7.16 -6.32 -6.25
C GLY A 13 7.52 -7.81 -6.41
N ALA A 14 8.02 -8.45 -5.35
CA ALA A 14 8.46 -9.85 -5.34
C ALA A 14 7.58 -10.68 -4.41
N ALA A 15 8.08 -11.81 -3.90
CA ALA A 15 7.36 -12.64 -2.93
C ALA A 15 8.24 -12.97 -1.74
N GLY A 16 7.64 -13.09 -0.56
CA GLY A 16 8.31 -13.45 0.68
C GLY A 16 8.32 -12.35 1.75
N ALA A 17 9.01 -12.66 2.84
CA ALA A 17 9.18 -11.79 4.01
C ALA A 17 10.57 -12.02 4.61
N TYR A 18 11.02 -11.08 5.43
CA TYR A 18 12.33 -11.14 6.08
C TYR A 18 12.24 -10.63 7.52
N VAL A 19 13.20 -11.06 8.33
CA VAL A 19 13.45 -10.56 9.68
C VAL A 19 14.90 -10.08 9.74
N LEU A 20 15.12 -8.89 10.27
CA LEU A 20 16.44 -8.34 10.57
C LEU A 20 16.56 -8.21 12.09
N GLY A 21 17.72 -8.58 12.63
CA GLY A 21 18.04 -8.49 14.05
C GLY A 21 19.43 -9.03 14.32
N THR A 22 19.73 -9.35 15.58
CA THR A 22 21.04 -9.90 15.96
C THR A 22 21.24 -11.31 15.41
N ALA A 23 22.50 -11.74 15.27
CA ALA A 23 22.82 -13.11 14.85
C ALA A 23 22.19 -14.16 15.79
N ALA A 24 22.19 -13.89 17.11
CA ALA A 24 21.55 -14.75 18.10
C ALA A 24 20.04 -14.89 17.87
N LEU A 25 19.34 -13.81 17.51
CA LEU A 25 17.93 -13.88 17.15
C LEU A 25 17.72 -14.72 15.90
N VAL A 26 18.50 -14.47 14.84
CA VAL A 26 18.38 -15.21 13.58
C VAL A 26 18.63 -16.70 13.80
N ASP A 27 19.63 -17.06 14.61
CA ASP A 27 19.93 -18.46 14.96
C ASP A 27 18.79 -19.12 15.72
N VAL A 28 18.20 -18.43 16.70
CA VAL A 28 17.01 -18.93 17.41
C VAL A 28 15.84 -19.13 16.44
N LEU A 29 15.56 -18.18 15.55
CA LEU A 29 14.48 -18.31 14.57
C LEU A 29 14.72 -19.49 13.62
N TRP A 30 15.94 -19.64 13.10
CA TRP A 30 16.31 -20.73 12.21
C TRP A 30 16.10 -22.11 12.87
N ASN A 31 16.41 -22.22 14.17
CA ASN A 31 16.32 -23.50 14.88
C ASN A 31 14.95 -23.76 15.53
N ARG A 32 14.16 -22.73 15.83
CA ARG A 32 12.93 -22.86 16.66
C ARG A 32 11.64 -22.42 15.97
N ALA A 33 11.69 -21.58 14.94
CA ALA A 33 10.47 -21.12 14.27
C ALA A 33 9.90 -22.22 13.36
N ARG A 34 8.93 -22.98 13.86
CA ARG A 34 8.27 -24.07 13.11
C ARG A 34 7.72 -23.63 11.75
N SER A 35 7.17 -22.42 11.67
CA SER A 35 6.63 -21.85 10.42
C SER A 35 7.71 -21.54 9.37
N LEU A 36 8.97 -21.43 9.77
CA LEU A 36 10.11 -21.32 8.86
C LEU A 36 10.69 -22.71 8.53
N VAL A 37 10.97 -23.52 9.56
CA VAL A 37 11.65 -24.83 9.42
C VAL A 37 10.82 -25.84 8.64
N PHE A 38 9.50 -25.86 8.85
CA PHE A 38 8.60 -26.83 8.22
C PHE A 38 7.83 -26.24 7.02
N SER A 39 8.37 -25.20 6.39
CA SER A 39 7.84 -24.61 5.17
C SER A 39 8.81 -24.82 4.01
N THR A 40 8.29 -24.96 2.81
CA THR A 40 9.11 -24.94 1.58
C THR A 40 9.75 -23.57 1.43
N GLY A 41 11.05 -23.55 1.07
CA GLY A 41 11.76 -22.32 0.76
C GLY A 41 11.17 -21.57 -0.43
N LEU A 42 11.46 -20.26 -0.52
CA LEU A 42 11.01 -19.44 -1.63
C LEU A 42 11.61 -19.94 -2.96
N PRO A 43 10.83 -19.96 -4.07
CA PRO A 43 11.37 -20.28 -5.38
C PRO A 43 12.52 -19.34 -5.78
N VAL A 44 13.54 -19.87 -6.45
CA VAL A 44 14.72 -19.11 -6.91
C VAL A 44 14.35 -17.83 -7.69
N PRO A 45 13.37 -17.83 -8.61
CA PRO A 45 12.99 -16.60 -9.31
C PRO A 45 12.45 -15.50 -8.37
N ALA A 46 11.70 -15.87 -7.32
CA ALA A 46 11.18 -14.91 -6.35
C ALA A 46 12.31 -14.29 -5.52
N LEU A 47 13.33 -15.08 -5.15
CA LEU A 47 14.51 -14.59 -4.45
C LEU A 47 15.34 -13.64 -5.33
N ALA A 48 15.55 -14.00 -6.60
CA ALA A 48 16.27 -13.16 -7.55
C ALA A 48 15.55 -11.82 -7.79
N ALA A 49 14.22 -11.84 -7.95
CA ALA A 49 13.41 -10.63 -8.07
C ALA A 49 13.50 -9.76 -6.80
N GLY A 50 13.41 -10.36 -5.61
CA GLY A 50 13.56 -9.66 -4.34
C GLY A 50 14.92 -8.98 -4.20
N LEU A 51 16.01 -9.68 -4.54
CA LEU A 51 17.37 -9.13 -4.51
C LEU A 51 17.53 -7.97 -5.50
N ALA A 52 17.01 -8.12 -6.73
CA ALA A 52 17.03 -7.06 -7.73
C ALA A 52 16.25 -5.83 -7.26
N ALA A 53 15.08 -6.01 -6.66
CA ALA A 53 14.27 -4.93 -6.11
C ALA A 53 14.97 -4.20 -4.95
N VAL A 54 15.64 -4.91 -4.04
CA VAL A 54 16.43 -4.29 -2.96
C VAL A 54 17.57 -3.44 -3.53
N ARG A 55 18.27 -3.95 -4.56
CA ARG A 55 19.33 -3.20 -5.24
C ARG A 55 18.80 -1.95 -5.94
N LEU A 56 17.67 -2.06 -6.64
CA LEU A 56 17.01 -0.94 -7.32
C LEU A 56 16.58 0.13 -6.31
N VAL A 57 15.91 -0.26 -5.23
CA VAL A 57 15.49 0.68 -4.18
C VAL A 57 16.70 1.36 -3.56
N SER A 58 17.84 0.67 -3.42
CA SER A 58 19.06 1.24 -2.85
C SER A 58 19.88 2.09 -3.82
N SER A 59 19.50 2.16 -5.10
CA SER A 59 20.24 2.90 -6.14
C SER A 59 19.82 4.38 -6.23
N GLY A 60 20.53 5.14 -7.06
CA GLY A 60 20.14 6.52 -7.40
C GLY A 60 18.77 6.60 -8.07
N GLU A 61 18.45 5.64 -8.95
CA GLU A 61 17.12 5.52 -9.57
C GLU A 61 16.03 5.32 -8.51
N GLY A 62 16.28 4.44 -7.53
CA GLY A 62 15.37 4.23 -6.40
C GLY A 62 15.12 5.49 -5.58
N THR A 63 16.15 6.33 -5.40
CA THR A 63 16.01 7.65 -4.76
C THR A 63 15.09 8.57 -5.56
N THR A 64 15.32 8.71 -6.87
CA THR A 64 14.46 9.52 -7.75
C THR A 64 13.00 9.04 -7.73
N LEU A 65 12.76 7.73 -7.75
CA LEU A 65 11.41 7.17 -7.66
C LEU A 65 10.72 7.48 -6.33
N ARG A 66 11.45 7.44 -5.21
CA ARG A 66 10.91 7.81 -3.89
C ARG A 66 10.60 9.30 -3.79
N GLU A 67 11.44 10.16 -4.34
CA GLU A 67 11.19 11.61 -4.38
C GLU A 67 9.96 11.94 -5.21
N ARG A 68 9.79 11.27 -6.37
CA ARG A 68 8.57 11.40 -7.19
C ARG A 68 7.34 10.93 -6.43
N LEU A 69 7.40 9.78 -5.76
CA LEU A 69 6.30 9.26 -4.96
C LEU A 69 5.93 10.21 -3.81
N GLU A 70 6.93 10.80 -3.14
CA GLU A 70 6.75 11.79 -2.08
C GLU A 70 6.11 13.09 -2.61
N ARG A 71 6.48 13.52 -3.83
CA ARG A 71 5.80 14.64 -4.49
C ARG A 71 4.32 14.32 -4.73
N HIS A 72 3.99 13.14 -5.26
CA HIS A 72 2.60 12.72 -5.47
C HIS A 72 1.80 12.68 -4.16
N ARG A 73 2.41 12.22 -3.06
CA ARG A 73 1.80 12.27 -1.72
C ARG A 73 1.43 13.68 -1.30
N ARG A 74 2.33 14.65 -1.53
CA ARG A 74 2.11 16.08 -1.23
C ARG A 74 1.04 16.69 -2.12
N THR A 75 1.01 16.36 -3.41
CA THR A 75 -0.02 16.85 -4.34
C THR A 75 -1.44 16.46 -3.89
N ILE A 76 -1.62 15.26 -3.35
CA ILE A 76 -2.92 14.77 -2.85
C ILE A 76 -3.17 15.14 -1.37
N ASP A 77 -2.26 15.90 -0.74
CA ASP A 77 -2.32 16.27 0.68
C ASP A 77 -2.67 15.09 1.61
N SER A 78 -1.86 14.03 1.51
CA SER A 78 -2.04 12.83 2.34
C SER A 78 -0.88 12.62 3.28
N ALA A 79 -1.12 12.15 4.50
CA ALA A 79 -0.05 11.80 5.45
C ALA A 79 0.80 10.59 5.01
N SER A 80 0.33 9.75 4.08
CA SER A 80 1.05 8.57 3.62
C SER A 80 0.76 8.23 2.15
N HIS A 81 1.52 7.29 1.57
CA HIS A 81 1.28 6.78 0.22
C HIS A 81 0.04 5.88 0.10
N ILE A 82 -0.60 5.53 1.23
CA ILE A 82 -1.89 4.84 1.28
C ILE A 82 -2.92 5.88 1.73
N VAL A 83 -3.79 6.30 0.82
CA VAL A 83 -4.75 7.39 1.03
C VAL A 83 -6.15 6.80 1.24
N PRO A 84 -6.69 6.84 2.48
CA PRO A 84 -8.04 6.36 2.76
C PRO A 84 -9.09 7.45 2.54
N PHE A 85 -10.21 7.09 1.92
CA PHE A 85 -11.42 7.92 1.84
C PHE A 85 -12.57 7.17 2.51
N VAL A 86 -12.95 7.61 3.71
CA VAL A 86 -13.97 6.92 4.53
C VAL A 86 -15.35 7.20 3.95
N VAL A 87 -16.08 6.12 3.65
CA VAL A 87 -17.45 6.15 3.10
C VAL A 87 -18.47 5.74 4.19
N GLY A 88 -18.05 4.87 5.11
CA GLY A 88 -18.85 4.37 6.22
C GLY A 88 -19.54 3.06 5.89
N ASP A 89 -20.63 3.13 5.12
CA ASP A 89 -21.42 1.96 4.71
C ASP A 89 -20.69 1.08 3.68
N ASP A 90 -20.86 -0.24 3.79
CA ASP A 90 -20.13 -1.22 2.99
C ASP A 90 -20.64 -1.29 1.54
N ARG A 91 -21.96 -1.26 1.32
CA ARG A 91 -22.58 -1.25 -0.01
C ARG A 91 -22.29 0.06 -0.73
N ARG A 92 -22.35 1.18 -0.01
CA ARG A 92 -22.00 2.50 -0.54
C ARG A 92 -20.54 2.55 -0.97
N ALA A 93 -19.61 1.95 -0.21
CA ALA A 93 -18.21 1.88 -0.61
C ALA A 93 -18.01 1.07 -1.91
N VAL A 94 -18.74 -0.05 -2.08
CA VAL A 94 -18.71 -0.83 -3.34
C VAL A 94 -19.29 -0.02 -4.51
N ALA A 95 -20.39 0.68 -4.30
CA ALA A 95 -20.99 1.53 -5.33
C ALA A 95 -20.03 2.65 -5.77
N ALA A 96 -19.33 3.30 -4.83
CA ALA A 96 -18.32 4.29 -5.13
C ALA A 96 -17.14 3.70 -5.92
N MET A 97 -16.66 2.51 -5.53
CA MET A 97 -15.62 1.78 -6.28
C MET A 97 -16.06 1.48 -7.71
N ASN A 98 -17.27 0.97 -7.92
CA ASN A 98 -17.76 0.65 -9.26
C ASN A 98 -17.86 1.90 -10.14
N ARG A 99 -18.32 3.01 -9.58
CA ARG A 99 -18.36 4.29 -10.29
C ARG A 99 -16.97 4.80 -10.68
N LEU A 100 -15.97 4.68 -9.80
CA LEU A 100 -14.59 5.01 -10.15
C LEU A 100 -14.06 4.07 -11.23
N MET A 101 -14.39 2.79 -11.18
CA MET A 101 -14.00 1.82 -12.19
C MET A 101 -14.61 2.14 -13.57
N GLU A 102 -15.86 2.59 -13.64
CA GLU A 102 -16.50 3.08 -14.86
C GLU A 102 -15.79 4.34 -15.41
N ALA A 103 -15.21 5.16 -14.55
CA ALA A 103 -14.36 6.29 -14.91
C ALA A 103 -12.89 5.88 -15.22
N GLY A 104 -12.60 4.59 -15.33
CA GLY A 104 -11.26 4.06 -15.63
C GLY A 104 -10.29 4.01 -14.44
N LEU A 105 -10.78 4.21 -13.21
CA LEU A 105 -9.98 4.26 -12.00
C LEU A 105 -10.21 3.03 -11.11
N LEU A 106 -9.19 2.18 -10.97
CA LEU A 106 -9.26 1.00 -10.12
C LEU A 106 -8.89 1.36 -8.67
N VAL A 107 -9.90 1.68 -7.84
CA VAL A 107 -9.71 1.96 -6.41
C VAL A 107 -10.52 0.98 -5.56
N GLN A 108 -9.84 0.21 -4.71
CA GLN A 108 -10.49 -0.86 -3.94
C GLN A 108 -11.28 -0.33 -2.74
N ALA A 109 -12.50 -0.85 -2.58
CA ALA A 109 -13.30 -0.69 -1.35
C ALA A 109 -12.83 -1.68 -0.28
N ILE A 110 -12.35 -1.16 0.84
CA ILE A 110 -11.98 -1.93 2.03
C ILE A 110 -13.16 -1.91 3.01
N ARG A 111 -13.63 -3.10 3.39
CA ARG A 111 -14.86 -3.33 4.15
C ARG A 111 -14.61 -4.32 5.30
N PRO A 112 -15.54 -4.49 6.26
CA PRO A 112 -15.45 -5.56 7.26
C PRO A 112 -15.22 -6.93 6.60
N PRO A 113 -14.41 -7.82 7.23
CA PRO A 113 -13.79 -7.69 8.56
C PRO A 113 -12.47 -6.89 8.58
N THR A 114 -11.96 -6.43 7.43
CA THR A 114 -10.66 -5.75 7.33
C THR A 114 -10.65 -4.38 8.02
N VAL A 115 -11.80 -3.72 8.09
CA VAL A 115 -12.01 -2.48 8.86
C VAL A 115 -13.26 -2.62 9.74
N PRO A 116 -13.38 -1.86 10.85
CA PRO A 116 -14.58 -1.88 11.67
C PRO A 116 -15.86 -1.55 10.87
N VAL A 117 -16.99 -2.13 11.30
CA VAL A 117 -18.32 -1.83 10.75
C VAL A 117 -18.58 -0.32 10.81
N GLY A 118 -19.19 0.24 9.77
CA GLY A 118 -19.45 1.67 9.66
C GLY A 118 -18.23 2.51 9.32
N THR A 119 -17.08 1.90 9.00
CA THR A 119 -15.85 2.61 8.59
C THR A 119 -15.26 2.12 7.26
N SER A 120 -16.13 1.54 6.41
CA SER A 120 -15.76 1.14 5.05
C SER A 120 -15.19 2.33 4.30
N ARG A 121 -14.19 2.08 3.47
CA ARG A 121 -13.40 3.15 2.84
C ARG A 121 -12.85 2.73 1.49
N LEU A 122 -12.68 3.69 0.60
CA LEU A 122 -11.85 3.50 -0.58
C LEU A 122 -10.37 3.63 -0.17
N ARG A 123 -9.51 2.75 -0.67
CA ARG A 123 -8.06 2.79 -0.40
C ARG A 123 -7.28 3.02 -1.69
N LEU A 124 -6.87 4.26 -1.90
CA LEU A 124 -5.94 4.61 -2.96
C LEU A 124 -4.50 4.29 -2.50
N SER A 125 -3.70 3.69 -3.36
CA SER A 125 -2.29 3.42 -3.11
C SER A 125 -1.47 4.13 -4.19
N LEU A 126 -0.72 5.15 -3.80
CA LEU A 126 0.09 5.93 -4.73
C LEU A 126 1.30 5.13 -5.20
N SER A 127 1.69 5.38 -6.45
CA SER A 127 2.87 4.78 -7.08
C SER A 127 3.70 5.87 -7.76
N ALA A 128 5.01 5.70 -7.78
CA ALA A 128 5.92 6.56 -8.54
C ALA A 128 5.66 6.49 -10.06
N ALA A 129 4.92 5.47 -10.52
CA ALA A 129 4.55 5.32 -11.92
C ALA A 129 3.44 6.29 -12.36
N LEU A 130 2.64 6.82 -11.43
CA LEU A 130 1.55 7.76 -11.75
C LEU A 130 2.11 9.03 -12.39
N THR A 131 1.52 9.45 -13.50
CA THR A 131 1.81 10.74 -14.14
C THR A 131 1.02 11.86 -13.48
N ASP A 132 1.40 13.11 -13.76
CA ASP A 132 0.64 14.26 -13.25
C ASP A 132 -0.78 14.31 -13.86
N ALA A 133 -0.96 13.78 -15.07
CA ALA A 133 -2.27 13.61 -15.69
C ALA A 133 -3.13 12.57 -14.94
N ASP A 134 -2.53 11.43 -14.55
CA ASP A 134 -3.22 10.43 -13.73
C ASP A 134 -3.67 11.01 -12.39
N LEU A 135 -2.80 11.81 -11.74
CA LEU A 135 -3.16 12.50 -10.50
C LEU A 135 -4.32 13.47 -10.70
N GLY A 136 -4.31 14.24 -11.80
CA GLY A 136 -5.42 15.13 -12.14
C GLY A 136 -6.75 14.39 -12.32
N GLN A 137 -6.74 13.26 -13.04
CA GLN A 137 -7.92 12.43 -13.22
C GLN A 137 -8.41 11.83 -11.89
N ILE A 138 -7.50 11.33 -11.06
CA ILE A 138 -7.82 10.78 -9.74
C ILE A 138 -8.45 11.86 -8.85
N MET A 139 -7.84 13.03 -8.75
CA MET A 139 -8.34 14.13 -7.92
C MET A 139 -9.71 14.60 -8.40
N GLY A 140 -9.89 14.83 -9.71
CA GLY A 140 -11.19 15.24 -10.25
C GLY A 140 -12.30 14.23 -9.98
N ALA A 141 -12.02 12.93 -10.08
CA ALA A 141 -13.00 11.88 -9.77
C ALA A 141 -13.33 11.81 -8.26
N LEU A 142 -12.33 12.02 -7.39
CA LEU A 142 -12.53 12.06 -5.95
C LEU A 142 -13.32 13.30 -5.52
N ASP A 143 -13.00 14.47 -6.07
CA ASP A 143 -13.71 15.73 -5.79
C ASP A 143 -15.19 15.63 -6.21
N ALA A 144 -15.48 14.96 -7.34
CA ALA A 144 -16.85 14.71 -7.78
C ALA A 144 -17.64 13.83 -6.78
N LEU A 145 -17.00 12.78 -6.25
CA LEU A 145 -17.61 11.96 -5.19
C LEU A 145 -17.74 12.75 -3.87
N GLU A 146 -16.81 13.63 -3.55
CA GLU A 146 -16.92 14.47 -2.35
C GLU A 146 -18.08 15.46 -2.46
N ALA A 147 -18.24 16.13 -3.60
CA ALA A 147 -19.34 17.06 -3.87
C ALA A 147 -20.72 16.39 -3.79
N GLU A 148 -20.80 15.10 -4.11
CA GLU A 148 -22.01 14.27 -3.98
C GLU A 148 -22.18 13.66 -2.56
N GLY A 149 -21.28 13.98 -1.63
CA GLY A 149 -21.37 13.59 -0.23
C GLY A 149 -21.03 12.13 0.03
N TRP A 150 -20.27 11.46 -0.84
CA TRP A 150 -19.90 10.05 -0.67
C TRP A 150 -19.00 9.80 0.54
N PHE A 151 -18.17 10.79 0.89
CA PHE A 151 -17.22 10.66 1.97
C PHE A 151 -17.75 11.24 3.28
N VAL A 152 -17.41 10.57 4.38
CA VAL A 152 -17.55 11.14 5.71
C VAL A 152 -16.58 12.32 5.79
N PRO A 153 -17.05 13.55 6.13
CA PRO A 153 -16.18 14.70 6.24
C PRO A 153 -14.99 14.36 7.13
N ARG A 154 -13.77 14.73 6.71
CA ARG A 154 -12.58 14.59 7.56
C ARG A 154 -12.82 15.44 8.81
N GLY A 155 -13.22 14.80 9.90
CA GLY A 155 -13.23 15.46 11.20
C GLY A 155 -11.83 16.02 11.45
N THR A 156 -11.75 17.24 11.97
CA THR A 156 -10.52 17.89 12.40
C THR A 156 -9.91 17.13 13.59
N SER A 157 -9.41 15.93 13.34
CA SER A 157 -8.54 15.22 14.25
C SER A 157 -7.17 15.85 14.11
N ARG A 158 -6.93 16.89 14.92
CA ARG A 158 -5.58 17.23 15.37
C ARG A 158 -4.98 16.08 16.15
#